data_AF-A0A7V5DJY0-F1
#
_entry.id   AF-A0A7V5DJY0-F1
#
_cell.length_a   1.000
_cell.length_b   1.000
_cell.length_c   1.000
_cell.angle_alpha   90.00
_cell.angle_beta   90.00
_cell.angle_gamma   90.00
#
_symmetry.space_group_name_H-M   'P 1'
#
loop_
_entity.id
_entity.type
_entity.pdbx_description
1 polymer ?
#
loop_
_entity_poly.entity_id
_entity_poly.type
_entity_poly.pdbx_seq_one_letter_code
_entity_poly.pdbx_strand_id
1 'polypeptide(L)'
;MGEKRRCLERAAALDPANEEVKAALAWVRRHEAELIAQGQVPEAYKPPSRLAPAPESAVAETEEILHCARHPDVETTLRCNRCGTPICPRCAIQTPVGFRCPDCVRAQSAIFYNAVWTDYVIAAVVALVFSAGVGLLASLVGWFFMIFIGPAAGGLLGEIIFRAVRRRRGRQLWAVTGAAMVIGALLPLVTIALLARDFRALLSPYELLAVGLYLVLGVGAAIARLR
;
A
#
# COMPACT_ATOMS: atom_id res chain seq x y z
N MET A 1 -2.00 16.06 -25.76
CA MET A 1 -2.50 15.05 -26.74
C MET A 1 -1.98 15.28 -28.16
N GLY A 2 -1.81 16.53 -28.63
CA GLY A 2 -1.28 16.82 -29.97
C GLY A 2 0.11 16.23 -30.28
N GLU A 3 0.98 16.08 -29.27
CA GLU A 3 2.29 15.44 -29.45
C GLU A 3 2.18 13.94 -29.79
N LYS A 4 1.22 13.23 -29.17
CA LYS A 4 0.96 11.81 -29.45
C LYS A 4 0.48 11.61 -30.90
N ARG A 5 -0.39 12.49 -31.40
CA ARG A 5 -0.85 12.47 -32.80
C ARG A 5 0.32 12.62 -33.77
N ARG A 6 1.21 13.60 -33.54
CA ARG A 6 2.39 13.83 -34.38
C ARG A 6 3.34 12.64 -34.42
N CYS A 7 3.55 11.96 -33.29
CA CYS A 7 4.38 10.76 -33.25
C CYS A 7 3.76 9.59 -34.03
N LEU A 8 2.45 9.39 -33.92
CA LEU A 8 1.74 8.35 -34.68
C LEU A 8 1.70 8.64 -36.18
N GLU A 9 1.58 9.91 -36.58
CA GLU A 9 1.68 10.32 -37.99
C GLU A 9 3.08 10.07 -38.56
N ARG A 10 4.14 10.34 -37.78
CA ARG A 10 5.51 9.99 -38.17
C ARG A 10 5.71 8.48 -38.28
N ALA A 11 5.17 7.71 -37.33
CA ALA A 11 5.26 6.25 -37.36
C ALA A 11 4.52 5.65 -38.57
N ALA A 12 3.33 6.17 -38.90
CA ALA A 12 2.56 5.75 -40.08
C ALA A 12 3.25 6.10 -41.40
N ALA A 13 4.05 7.17 -41.42
CA ALA A 13 4.85 7.55 -42.58
C ALA A 13 6.07 6.64 -42.79
N LEU A 14 6.62 6.06 -41.71
CA LEU A 14 7.76 5.14 -41.78
C LEU A 14 7.33 3.71 -42.13
N ASP A 15 6.17 3.27 -41.65
CA ASP A 15 5.61 1.95 -41.93
C ASP A 15 4.09 2.03 -42.21
N PRO A 16 3.69 2.19 -43.49
CA PRO A 16 2.29 2.33 -43.87
C PRO A 16 1.51 1.00 -43.83
N ALA A 17 2.17 -0.14 -43.68
CA ALA A 17 1.53 -1.45 -43.59
C ALA A 17 1.12 -1.80 -42.16
N ASN A 18 1.58 -1.04 -41.16
CA ASN A 18 1.29 -1.33 -39.76
C ASN A 18 -0.15 -0.94 -39.37
N GLU A 19 -1.02 -1.95 -39.30
CA GLU A 19 -2.43 -1.81 -38.90
C GLU A 19 -2.60 -1.32 -37.45
N GLU A 20 -1.67 -1.64 -36.54
CA GLU A 20 -1.73 -1.17 -35.16
C GLU A 20 -1.55 0.35 -35.07
N VAL A 21 -0.63 0.90 -35.86
CA VAL A 21 -0.38 2.36 -35.91
C VAL A 21 -1.60 3.09 -36.48
N LYS A 22 -2.26 2.53 -37.50
CA LYS A 22 -3.50 3.09 -38.07
C LYS A 22 -4.65 3.06 -37.07
N ALA A 23 -4.84 1.93 -36.38
CA ALA A 23 -5.87 1.79 -35.36
C ALA A 23 -5.66 2.77 -34.19
N ALA A 24 -4.41 2.92 -33.73
CA ALA A 24 -4.04 3.87 -32.71
C ALA A 24 -4.29 5.33 -33.15
N LEU A 25 -3.91 5.69 -34.38
CA LEU A 25 -4.15 7.02 -34.92
C LEU A 25 -5.65 7.33 -35.07
N ALA A 26 -6.44 6.36 -35.53
CA ALA A 26 -7.89 6.50 -35.65
C ALA A 26 -8.57 6.67 -34.28
N TRP A 27 -8.11 5.93 -33.26
CA TRP A 27 -8.57 6.12 -31.89
C TRP A 27 -8.26 7.53 -31.36
N VAL A 28 -7.02 8.00 -31.52
CA VAL A 28 -6.61 9.35 -31.06
C VAL A 28 -7.44 10.44 -31.75
N ARG A 29 -7.71 10.32 -33.06
CA ARG A 29 -8.52 11.30 -33.81
C ARG A 29 -9.97 11.36 -33.33
N ARG A 30 -10.59 10.21 -33.05
CA ARG A 30 -11.96 10.17 -32.49
C ARG A 30 -12.02 10.81 -31.12
N HIS A 31 -11.07 10.49 -30.25
CA HIS A 31 -11.04 11.02 -28.90
C HIS A 31 -10.73 12.52 -28.87
N GLU A 32 -9.89 13.02 -29.78
CA GLU A 32 -9.65 14.46 -29.94
C GLU A 32 -10.90 15.20 -30.42
N ALA A 33 -11.68 14.61 -31.34
CA ALA A 33 -12.96 15.17 -31.79
C ALA A 33 -13.99 15.20 -30.66
N GLU A 34 -14.05 14.16 -29.81
CA GLU A 34 -14.91 14.12 -28.62
C GLU A 34 -14.55 15.23 -27.61
N LEU A 35 -13.25 15.43 -27.33
CA LEU A 35 -12.77 16.48 -26.43
C LEU A 35 -13.07 17.89 -26.96
N ILE A 36 -12.86 18.11 -28.27
CA ILE A 36 -13.21 19.39 -28.93
C ILE A 36 -14.73 19.63 -28.87
N ALA A 37 -15.54 18.61 -29.12
CA ALA A 37 -17.00 18.71 -29.02
C ALA A 37 -17.47 19.03 -27.58
N GLN A 38 -16.73 18.58 -26.57
CA GLN A 38 -16.96 18.92 -25.16
C GLN A 38 -16.43 20.30 -24.75
N GLY A 39 -15.90 21.09 -25.70
CA GLY A 39 -15.32 22.42 -25.43
C GLY A 39 -13.98 22.37 -24.68
N GLN A 40 -13.42 21.17 -24.49
CA GLN A 40 -12.09 20.98 -23.95
C GLN A 40 -11.10 21.09 -25.09
N VAL A 41 -10.68 22.31 -25.42
CA VAL A 41 -9.62 22.53 -26.41
C VAL A 41 -8.34 21.87 -25.87
N PRO A 42 -7.79 20.84 -26.54
CA PRO A 42 -6.47 20.35 -26.19
C PRO A 42 -5.49 21.41 -26.68
N GLU A 43 -5.23 22.40 -25.82
CA GLU A 43 -4.20 23.41 -26.04
C GLU A 43 -2.96 22.67 -26.51
N ALA A 44 -2.57 22.88 -27.77
CA ALA A 44 -1.35 22.33 -28.29
C ALA A 44 -0.26 22.90 -27.40
N TYR A 45 0.32 22.06 -26.55
CA TYR A 45 1.44 22.44 -25.69
C TYR A 45 2.49 23.09 -26.60
N LYS A 46 2.51 24.42 -26.58
CA LYS A 46 3.48 25.23 -27.27
C LYS A 46 4.66 25.25 -26.30
N PRO A 47 5.70 24.43 -26.50
CA PRO A 47 6.88 24.54 -25.66
C PRO A 47 7.33 26.00 -25.71
N PRO A 48 7.74 26.60 -24.59
CA PRO A 48 8.22 27.98 -24.60
C PRO A 48 9.31 28.10 -25.65
N SER A 49 8.96 28.78 -26.75
CA SER A 49 9.85 28.95 -27.88
C SER A 49 10.87 30.00 -27.48
N ARG A 50 11.96 29.50 -26.88
CA ARG A 50 13.06 30.25 -26.26
C ARG A 50 12.67 30.86 -24.92
N LEU A 51 13.59 30.75 -23.95
CA LEU A 51 13.57 31.55 -22.73
C LEU A 51 13.35 33.02 -23.12
N ALA A 52 12.15 33.53 -22.89
CA ALA A 52 12.02 34.95 -22.64
C ALA A 52 12.75 35.19 -21.30
N PRO A 53 13.74 36.10 -21.21
CA PRO A 53 14.24 36.52 -19.92
C PRO A 53 13.05 36.99 -19.09
N ALA A 54 12.91 36.45 -17.88
CA ALA A 54 11.86 36.86 -16.96
C ALA A 54 11.90 38.40 -16.78
N PRO A 55 10.74 39.08 -16.64
CA PRO A 55 10.74 40.52 -16.41
C PRO A 55 11.54 40.85 -15.15
N GLU A 56 12.62 41.60 -15.33
CA GLU A 56 13.65 41.95 -14.34
C GLU A 56 13.15 42.94 -13.25
N SER A 57 11.84 43.14 -13.07
CA SER A 57 11.32 44.25 -12.27
C SER A 57 10.23 43.91 -11.26
N ALA A 58 10.14 42.64 -10.80
CA ALA A 58 9.17 42.25 -9.77
C ALA A 58 9.77 41.50 -8.59
N VAL A 59 10.97 41.88 -8.15
CA VAL A 59 11.43 41.53 -6.79
C VAL A 59 11.97 42.78 -6.10
N ALA A 60 11.04 43.65 -5.70
CA ALA A 60 11.25 44.42 -4.49
C ALA A 60 11.08 43.44 -3.32
N GLU A 61 12.13 42.68 -3.04
CA GLU A 61 12.21 41.84 -1.83
C GLU A 61 12.25 42.80 -0.64
N THR A 62 11.09 43.01 -0.03
CA THR A 62 11.12 43.21 1.42
C THR A 62 11.62 41.86 1.93
N GLU A 63 12.90 41.78 2.30
CA GLU A 63 13.46 40.64 3.03
C GLU A 63 12.75 40.57 4.40
N GLU A 64 11.47 40.19 4.39
CA GLU A 64 10.79 39.75 5.59
C GLU A 64 11.48 38.45 5.97
N ILE A 65 12.38 38.55 6.94
CA ILE A 65 13.09 37.42 7.52
C ILE A 65 12.00 36.48 8.08
N LEU A 66 11.79 35.37 7.38
CA LEU A 66 10.80 34.39 7.79
C LEU A 66 11.41 33.49 8.84
N HIS A 67 10.67 33.25 9.90
CA HIS A 67 11.07 32.30 10.92
C HIS A 67 10.37 30.95 10.70
N CYS A 68 11.04 29.88 11.07
CA CYS A 68 10.45 28.54 10.98
C CYS A 68 9.21 28.46 11.87
N ALA A 69 8.10 27.96 11.33
CA ALA A 69 6.83 27.87 12.07
C ALA A 69 6.92 27.02 13.36
N ARG A 70 7.95 26.19 13.51
CA ARG A 70 8.20 25.35 14.70
C ARG A 70 9.35 25.85 15.56
N HIS A 71 10.23 26.66 14.99
CA HIS A 71 11.41 27.22 15.66
C HIS A 71 11.45 28.71 15.36
N PRO A 72 10.74 29.55 16.16
CA PRO A 72 10.68 30.98 15.91
C PRO A 72 12.06 31.64 15.99
N ASP A 73 13.01 31.06 16.72
CA ASP A 73 14.37 31.57 16.85
C ASP A 73 15.25 31.30 15.60
N VAL A 74 14.74 30.60 14.59
CA VAL A 74 15.52 30.20 13.41
C VAL A 74 14.96 30.86 12.16
N GLU A 75 15.74 31.76 11.60
CA GLU A 75 15.52 32.38 10.30
C GLU A 75 15.63 31.33 9.17
N THR A 76 14.74 31.40 8.20
CA THR A 76 14.70 30.43 7.11
C THR A 76 14.11 30.98 5.83
N THR A 77 14.74 30.64 4.72
CA THR A 77 14.23 30.90 3.37
C THR A 77 13.53 29.69 2.76
N LEU A 78 13.59 28.53 3.41
CA LEU A 78 12.99 27.29 2.90
C LEU A 78 11.49 27.25 3.20
N ARG A 79 10.73 26.78 2.21
CA ARG A 79 9.27 26.61 2.28
C ARG A 79 8.87 25.20 1.86
N CYS A 80 7.81 24.68 2.47
CA CYS A 80 7.25 23.39 2.06
C CYS A 80 6.62 23.47 0.68
N ASN A 81 6.97 22.55 -0.23
CA ASN A 81 6.40 22.50 -1.59
C ASN A 81 4.87 22.24 -1.61
N ARG A 82 4.29 21.70 -0.52
CA ARG A 82 2.85 21.39 -0.46
C ARG A 82 1.99 22.48 0.17
N CYS A 83 2.45 23.07 1.27
CA CYS A 83 1.66 24.03 2.05
C CYS A 83 2.29 25.42 2.15
N GLY A 84 3.48 25.64 1.59
CA GLY A 84 4.18 26.94 1.59
C GLY A 84 4.73 27.40 2.94
N THR A 85 4.51 26.65 4.01
CA THR A 85 4.95 26.99 5.38
C THR A 85 6.47 27.10 5.46
N PRO A 86 7.02 28.15 6.10
CA PRO A 86 8.46 28.29 6.31
C PRO A 86 8.99 27.19 7.24
N ILE A 87 10.08 26.53 6.82
CA ILE A 87 10.65 25.36 7.49
C ILE A 87 12.17 25.50 7.61
N CYS A 88 12.73 25.32 8.80
CA CYS A 88 14.19 25.29 8.94
C CYS A 88 14.79 23.98 8.37
N PRO A 89 16.10 23.96 8.05
CA PRO A 89 16.79 22.76 7.57
C PRO A 89 16.65 21.54 8.50
N ARG A 90 16.48 21.78 9.81
CA ARG A 90 16.24 20.73 10.82
C ARG A 90 14.83 20.11 10.72
N CYS A 91 13.85 20.86 10.25
CA CYS A 91 12.47 20.39 10.07
C CYS A 91 12.19 19.90 8.65
N ALA A 92 13.06 20.18 7.69
CA ALA A 92 12.87 19.84 6.30
C ALA A 92 13.04 18.33 6.07
N ILE A 93 11.99 17.67 5.57
CA ILE A 93 12.05 16.27 5.16
C ILE A 93 12.27 16.24 3.64
N GLN A 94 13.35 15.60 3.21
CA GLN A 94 13.63 15.44 1.79
C GLN A 94 12.67 14.41 1.17
N THR A 95 11.98 14.83 0.12
CA THR A 95 11.11 13.97 -0.68
C THR A 95 11.55 14.03 -2.15
N PRO A 96 11.11 13.09 -3.03
CA PRO A 96 11.54 13.06 -4.43
C PRO A 96 11.22 14.34 -5.21
N VAL A 97 10.25 15.13 -4.73
CA VAL A 97 9.78 16.39 -5.33
C VAL A 97 10.25 17.62 -4.56
N GLY A 98 11.24 17.48 -3.67
CA GLY A 98 11.80 18.58 -2.85
C GLY A 98 11.47 18.47 -1.36
N PHE A 99 11.54 19.58 -0.64
CA PHE A 99 11.37 19.60 0.82
C PHE A 99 9.90 19.67 1.24
N ARG A 100 9.53 18.84 2.23
CA ARG A 100 8.20 18.85 2.87
C ARG A 100 8.30 19.07 4.37
N CYS A 101 7.29 19.74 4.92
CA CYS A 101 7.13 19.87 6.35
C CYS A 101 6.67 18.54 6.98
N PRO A 102 6.98 18.30 8.26
CA PRO A 102 6.61 17.08 8.97
C PRO A 102 5.10 16.86 9.04
N ASP A 103 4.31 17.95 9.08
CA ASP A 103 2.85 17.84 9.18
C ASP A 103 2.23 17.36 7.86
N CYS A 104 2.75 17.85 6.72
CA CYS A 104 2.36 17.34 5.40
C CYS A 104 2.76 15.87 5.18
N VAL A 105 3.91 15.46 5.72
CA VAL A 105 4.35 14.05 5.64
C VAL A 105 3.49 13.16 6.53
N ARG A 106 3.13 13.61 7.74
CA ARG A 106 2.19 12.91 8.64
C ARG A 106 0.79 12.79 8.05
N ALA A 107 0.28 13.86 7.44
CA ALA A 107 -1.01 13.82 6.76
C ALA A 107 -0.99 12.84 5.57
N GLN A 108 0.11 12.82 4.81
CA GLN A 108 0.28 11.87 3.72
C GLN A 108 0.35 10.41 4.22
N SER A 109 1.05 10.14 5.32
CA SER A 109 1.08 8.79 5.90
C SER A 109 -0.26 8.38 6.51
N ALA A 110 -1.02 9.31 7.09
CA ALA A 110 -2.37 9.04 7.62
C ALA A 110 -3.36 8.58 6.52
N ILE A 111 -3.26 9.11 5.30
CA ILE A 111 -4.09 8.65 4.16
C ILE A 111 -3.82 7.17 3.82
N PHE A 112 -2.60 6.68 4.04
CA PHE A 112 -2.28 5.27 3.84
C PHE A 112 -2.74 4.38 5.02
N TYR A 113 -2.89 4.94 6.21
CA TYR A 113 -3.32 4.23 7.42
C TYR A 113 -4.80 4.50 7.77
N ASN A 114 -5.70 4.28 6.81
CA ASN A 114 -7.15 4.31 7.02
C ASN A 114 -7.71 2.94 7.47
N ALA A 115 -7.04 2.30 8.44
CA ALA A 115 -7.54 1.07 9.06
C ALA A 115 -8.62 1.46 10.08
N VAL A 116 -9.87 1.11 9.81
CA VAL A 116 -10.99 1.36 10.72
C VAL A 116 -11.01 0.24 11.76
N TRP A 117 -11.50 0.51 12.97
CA TRP A 117 -11.65 -0.51 14.03
C TRP A 117 -12.36 -1.79 13.56
N THR A 118 -13.31 -1.65 12.61
CA THR A 118 -14.02 -2.78 11.98
C THR A 118 -13.08 -3.72 11.21
N ASP A 119 -12.03 -3.21 10.56
CA ASP A 119 -11.09 -4.03 9.80
C ASP A 119 -10.30 -4.97 10.72
N TYR A 120 -9.98 -4.51 11.93
CA TYR A 120 -9.31 -5.32 12.95
C TYR A 120 -10.22 -6.44 13.49
N VAL A 121 -11.50 -6.13 13.73
CA VAL A 121 -12.48 -7.12 14.21
C VAL A 121 -12.72 -8.19 13.15
N ILE A 122 -12.90 -7.81 11.89
CA ILE A 122 -13.10 -8.75 10.77
C ILE A 122 -11.87 -9.66 10.62
N ALA A 123 -10.66 -9.08 10.63
CA ALA A 123 -9.42 -9.86 10.52
C ALA A 123 -9.28 -10.85 11.69
N ALA A 124 -9.59 -10.42 12.92
CA ALA A 124 -9.52 -11.28 14.10
C ALA A 124 -10.52 -12.45 14.02
N VAL A 125 -11.78 -12.19 13.66
CA VAL A 125 -12.81 -13.22 13.56
C VAL A 125 -12.47 -14.24 12.47
N VAL A 126 -12.07 -13.77 11.29
CA VAL A 126 -11.69 -14.67 10.17
C VAL A 126 -10.48 -15.53 10.54
N ALA A 127 -9.45 -14.92 11.14
CA ALA A 127 -8.25 -15.65 11.55
C ALA A 127 -8.55 -16.69 12.63
N LEU A 128 -9.40 -16.36 13.60
CA LEU A 128 -9.77 -17.26 14.69
C LEU A 128 -10.59 -18.45 14.16
N VAL A 129 -11.62 -18.20 13.36
CA VAL A 129 -12.47 -19.26 12.78
C VAL A 129 -11.65 -20.21 11.91
N PHE A 130 -10.78 -19.67 11.06
CA PHE A 130 -9.96 -20.49 10.17
C PHE A 130 -8.91 -21.31 10.96
N SER A 131 -8.19 -20.68 11.90
CA SER A 131 -7.21 -21.39 12.73
C SER A 131 -7.84 -22.44 13.63
N ALA A 132 -9.04 -22.20 14.16
CA ALA A 132 -9.77 -23.21 14.93
C ALA A 132 -10.16 -24.42 14.06
N GLY A 133 -10.61 -24.17 12.83
CA GLY A 133 -10.91 -25.22 11.85
C GLY A 133 -9.69 -26.04 11.48
N VAL A 134 -8.55 -25.38 11.21
CA VAL A 134 -7.27 -26.04 10.89
C VAL A 134 -6.75 -26.84 12.09
N GLY A 135 -6.82 -26.29 13.31
CA GLY A 135 -6.40 -26.99 14.53
C GLY A 135 -7.23 -28.25 14.80
N LEU A 136 -8.55 -28.17 14.60
CA LEU A 136 -9.41 -29.36 14.68
C LEU A 136 -9.09 -30.38 13.59
N LEU A 137 -8.89 -29.93 12.35
CA LEU A 137 -8.50 -30.83 11.25
C LEU A 137 -7.14 -31.51 11.51
N ALA A 138 -6.18 -30.78 12.07
CA ALA A 138 -4.87 -31.30 12.42
C ALA A 138 -4.97 -32.46 13.41
N SER A 139 -5.85 -32.33 14.41
CA SER A 139 -6.10 -33.39 15.39
C SER A 139 -6.75 -34.65 14.81
N LEU A 140 -7.43 -34.56 13.65
CA LEU A 140 -8.03 -35.72 12.96
C LEU A 140 -7.08 -36.37 11.94
N VAL A 141 -6.31 -35.57 11.19
CA VAL A 141 -5.58 -36.02 9.98
C VAL A 141 -4.14 -36.47 10.30
N GLY A 142 -3.62 -36.12 11.48
CA GLY A 142 -2.31 -36.54 11.95
C GLY A 142 -1.14 -35.77 11.33
N TRP A 143 0.06 -35.92 11.92
CA TRP A 143 1.27 -35.15 11.61
C TRP A 143 1.70 -35.19 10.13
N PHE A 144 1.49 -36.31 9.44
CA PHE A 144 2.03 -36.52 8.09
C PHE A 144 1.54 -35.50 7.06
N PHE A 145 0.29 -35.05 7.17
CA PHE A 145 -0.29 -34.09 6.22
C PHE A 145 -0.01 -32.62 6.58
N MET A 146 0.42 -32.33 7.81
CA MET A 146 0.72 -30.97 8.26
C MET A 146 1.83 -30.30 7.43
N ILE A 147 2.80 -31.07 6.94
CA ILE A 147 3.91 -30.54 6.15
C ILE A 147 3.47 -29.99 4.79
N PHE A 148 2.44 -30.58 4.19
CA PHE A 148 1.87 -30.14 2.92
C PHE A 148 0.75 -29.11 3.12
N ILE A 149 -0.05 -29.28 4.18
CA ILE A 149 -1.21 -28.41 4.46
C ILE A 149 -0.76 -27.07 5.04
N GLY A 150 0.31 -27.01 5.84
CA GLY A 150 0.75 -25.77 6.51
C GLY A 150 0.94 -24.58 5.55
N PRO A 151 1.79 -24.69 4.51
CA PRO A 151 2.01 -23.60 3.56
C PRO A 151 0.75 -23.25 2.76
N ALA A 152 -0.03 -24.24 2.33
CA ALA A 152 -1.26 -24.04 1.58
C ALA A 152 -2.34 -23.34 2.41
N ALA A 153 -2.51 -23.77 3.67
CA ALA A 153 -3.45 -23.18 4.62
C ALA A 153 -3.06 -21.74 4.96
N GLY A 154 -1.78 -21.47 5.24
CA GLY A 154 -1.30 -20.11 5.52
C GLY A 154 -1.47 -19.15 4.32
N GLY A 155 -1.21 -19.63 3.10
CA GLY A 155 -1.45 -18.87 1.88
C GLY A 155 -2.94 -18.55 1.66
N LEU A 156 -3.82 -19.53 1.88
CA LEU A 156 -5.27 -19.37 1.75
C LEU A 156 -5.82 -18.38 2.79
N LEU A 157 -5.37 -18.51 4.05
CA LEU A 157 -5.73 -17.62 5.15
C LEU A 157 -5.37 -16.17 4.83
N GLY A 158 -4.15 -15.96 4.33
CA GLY A 158 -3.69 -14.65 3.90
C GLY A 158 -4.62 -14.07 2.84
N GLU A 159 -4.95 -14.82 1.79
CA GLU A 159 -5.82 -14.35 0.71
C GLU A 159 -7.24 -14.00 1.19
N ILE A 160 -7.82 -14.84 2.06
CA ILE A 160 -9.16 -14.63 2.62
C ILE A 160 -9.18 -13.35 3.48
N ILE A 161 -8.19 -13.16 4.36
CA ILE A 161 -8.10 -11.96 5.22
C ILE A 161 -7.90 -10.71 4.34
N PHE A 162 -7.03 -10.77 3.34
CA PHE A 162 -6.79 -9.64 2.44
C PHE A 162 -8.02 -9.23 1.64
N ARG A 163 -8.81 -10.22 1.21
CA ARG A 163 -10.05 -9.99 0.47
C ARG A 163 -11.16 -9.47 1.39
N ALA A 164 -11.23 -9.95 2.63
CA ALA A 164 -12.18 -9.48 3.65
C ALA A 164 -11.91 -8.03 4.10
N VAL A 165 -10.64 -7.63 4.25
CA VAL A 165 -10.23 -6.29 4.72
C VAL A 165 -10.16 -5.26 3.56
N ARG A 166 -10.69 -5.59 2.38
CA ARG A 166 -10.67 -4.74 1.17
C ARG A 166 -9.28 -4.14 0.85
N ARG A 167 -8.20 -4.89 1.09
CA ARG A 167 -6.80 -4.45 0.88
C ARG A 167 -6.38 -3.18 1.64
N ARG A 168 -7.03 -2.81 2.74
CA ARG A 168 -6.60 -1.68 3.59
C ARG A 168 -5.32 -2.06 4.36
N ARG A 169 -4.31 -1.18 4.34
CA ARG A 169 -3.01 -1.39 5.03
C ARG A 169 -3.02 -0.70 6.40
N GLY A 170 -2.93 -1.49 7.47
CA GLY A 170 -2.89 -1.00 8.85
C GLY A 170 -1.56 -1.33 9.53
N ARG A 171 -0.96 -0.38 10.27
CA ARG A 171 0.35 -0.60 10.94
C ARG A 171 0.32 -1.69 12.02
N GLN A 172 -0.85 -2.02 12.55
CA GLN A 172 -1.04 -3.05 13.59
C GLN A 172 -1.78 -4.30 13.09
N LEU A 173 -2.10 -4.39 11.79
CA LEU A 173 -2.89 -5.53 11.26
C LEU A 173 -2.15 -6.87 11.43
N TRP A 174 -0.82 -6.84 11.26
CA TRP A 174 0.04 -8.01 11.43
C TRP A 174 0.03 -8.54 12.87
N ALA A 175 0.00 -7.65 13.86
CA ALA A 175 0.00 -8.03 15.28
C ALA A 175 -1.34 -8.65 15.70
N VAL A 176 -2.46 -8.06 15.26
CA VAL A 176 -3.81 -8.59 15.56
C VAL A 176 -4.04 -9.93 14.88
N THR A 177 -3.61 -10.08 13.62
CA THR A 177 -3.73 -11.35 12.89
C THR A 177 -2.87 -12.44 13.52
N GLY A 178 -1.63 -12.11 13.89
CA GLY A 178 -0.75 -13.06 14.59
C GLY A 178 -1.31 -13.51 15.94
N ALA A 179 -1.80 -12.58 16.76
CA ALA A 179 -2.44 -12.89 18.04
C ALA A 179 -3.68 -13.78 17.86
N ALA A 180 -4.54 -13.48 16.89
CA ALA A 180 -5.72 -14.27 16.60
C ALA A 180 -5.38 -15.69 16.10
N MET A 181 -4.30 -15.87 15.32
CA MET A 181 -3.84 -17.20 14.90
C MET A 181 -3.33 -18.02 16.09
N VAL A 182 -2.59 -17.42 17.02
CA VAL A 182 -2.13 -18.10 18.24
C VAL A 182 -3.30 -18.56 19.09
N ILE A 183 -4.26 -17.65 19.34
CA ILE A 183 -5.45 -17.97 20.14
C ILE A 183 -6.28 -19.06 19.45
N GLY A 184 -6.51 -18.93 18.14
CA GLY A 184 -7.29 -19.90 17.36
C GLY A 184 -6.64 -21.29 17.25
N ALA A 185 -5.31 -21.39 17.30
CA ALA A 185 -4.61 -22.68 17.30
C ALA A 185 -4.59 -23.34 18.69
N LEU A 186 -4.45 -22.54 19.76
CA LEU A 186 -4.39 -23.05 21.13
C LEU A 186 -5.77 -23.45 21.68
N LEU A 187 -6.83 -22.74 21.29
CA LEU A 187 -8.19 -22.99 21.79
C LEU A 187 -8.68 -24.44 21.54
N PRO A 188 -8.67 -24.99 20.31
CA PRO A 188 -9.09 -26.36 20.05
C PRO A 188 -8.21 -27.38 20.78
N LEU A 189 -6.89 -27.18 20.77
CA LEU A 189 -5.93 -28.06 21.46
C LEU A 189 -6.23 -28.18 22.96
N VAL A 190 -6.44 -27.03 23.62
CA VAL A 190 -6.77 -26.99 25.06
C VAL A 190 -8.16 -27.60 25.31
N THR A 191 -9.17 -27.30 24.49
CA THR A 191 -10.51 -27.88 24.67
C THR A 191 -10.53 -29.40 24.53
N ILE A 192 -9.81 -29.95 23.56
CA ILE A 192 -9.71 -31.40 23.34
C ILE A 192 -8.98 -32.08 24.50
N ALA A 193 -7.87 -31.49 24.96
CA ALA A 193 -7.12 -32.03 26.09
C ALA A 193 -7.93 -32.02 27.40
N LEU A 194 -8.73 -30.96 27.63
CA LEU A 194 -9.62 -30.89 28.79
C LEU A 194 -10.74 -31.93 28.71
N LEU A 195 -11.34 -32.13 27.53
CA LEU A 195 -12.43 -33.09 27.33
C LEU A 195 -11.95 -34.54 27.47
N ALA A 196 -10.77 -34.85 26.93
CA ALA A 196 -10.16 -36.18 27.01
C ALA A 196 -9.53 -36.48 28.38
N ARG A 197 -9.43 -35.47 29.28
CA ARG A 197 -8.62 -35.51 30.51
C ARG A 197 -7.17 -35.96 30.32
N ASP A 198 -6.68 -35.95 29.09
CA ASP A 198 -5.37 -36.44 28.74
C ASP A 198 -4.45 -35.27 28.38
N PHE A 199 -3.82 -34.71 29.41
CA PHE A 199 -2.86 -33.61 29.26
C PHE A 199 -1.56 -34.03 28.55
N ARG A 200 -1.32 -35.34 28.31
CA ARG A 200 -0.17 -35.79 27.52
C ARG A 200 -0.23 -35.31 26.07
N ALA A 201 -1.43 -35.10 25.52
CA ALA A 201 -1.58 -34.54 24.18
C ALA A 201 -0.99 -33.12 24.10
N LEU A 202 -1.20 -32.31 25.15
CA LEU A 202 -0.68 -30.95 25.26
C LEU A 202 0.85 -30.89 25.39
N LEU A 203 1.44 -31.89 26.07
CA LEU A 203 2.87 -31.97 26.32
C LEU A 203 3.63 -32.80 25.28
N SER A 204 2.94 -33.30 24.25
CA SER A 204 3.60 -34.12 23.24
C SER A 204 4.56 -33.26 22.41
N PRO A 205 5.81 -33.70 22.22
CA PRO A 205 6.79 -32.92 21.46
C PRO A 205 6.35 -32.72 20.00
N TYR A 206 5.49 -33.61 19.48
CA TYR A 206 4.95 -33.55 18.13
C TYR A 206 3.88 -32.46 17.96
N GLU A 207 2.94 -32.32 18.89
CA GLU A 207 1.95 -31.22 18.85
C GLU A 207 2.62 -29.87 19.02
N LEU A 208 3.60 -29.78 19.94
CA LEU A 208 4.38 -28.56 20.13
C LEU A 208 5.18 -28.18 18.87
N LEU A 209 5.77 -29.15 18.19
CA LEU A 209 6.45 -28.92 16.91
C LEU A 209 5.47 -28.52 15.80
N ALA A 210 4.28 -29.14 15.73
CA ALA A 210 3.30 -28.86 14.68
C ALA A 210 2.69 -27.46 14.85
N VAL A 211 2.26 -27.12 16.07
CA VAL A 211 1.76 -25.78 16.41
C VAL A 211 2.88 -24.74 16.26
N GLY A 212 4.09 -25.05 16.73
CA GLY A 212 5.26 -24.19 16.56
C GLY A 212 5.57 -23.90 15.10
N LEU A 213 5.60 -24.93 14.25
CA LEU A 213 5.87 -24.80 12.81
C LEU A 213 4.73 -24.05 12.10
N TYR A 214 3.46 -24.34 12.43
CA TYR A 214 2.30 -23.62 11.90
C TYR A 214 2.32 -22.14 12.28
N LEU A 215 2.67 -21.81 13.52
CA LEU A 215 2.81 -20.42 13.95
C LEU A 215 3.98 -19.74 13.25
N VAL A 216 5.16 -20.37 13.17
CA VAL A 216 6.33 -19.76 12.52
C VAL A 216 6.08 -19.55 11.02
N LEU A 217 5.59 -20.57 10.30
CA LEU A 217 5.34 -20.49 8.87
C LEU A 217 4.09 -19.68 8.53
N GLY A 218 3.00 -19.90 9.25
CA GLY A 218 1.71 -19.25 9.01
C GLY A 218 1.74 -17.77 9.40
N VAL A 219 2.25 -17.44 10.58
CA VAL A 219 2.42 -16.03 11.00
C VAL A 219 3.51 -15.37 10.16
N GLY A 220 4.60 -16.07 9.83
CA GLY A 220 5.63 -15.56 8.93
C GLY A 220 5.10 -15.19 7.54
N ALA A 221 4.30 -16.07 6.93
CA ALA A 221 3.66 -15.82 5.63
C ALA A 221 2.62 -14.69 5.69
N ALA A 222 1.83 -14.64 6.78
CA ALA A 222 0.87 -13.57 7.00
C ALA A 222 1.56 -12.21 7.18
N ILE A 223 2.62 -12.12 8.00
CA ILE A 223 3.40 -10.91 8.21
C ILE A 223 4.08 -10.46 6.92
N ALA A 224 4.69 -11.37 6.17
CA ALA A 224 5.38 -11.06 4.91
C ALA A 224 4.44 -10.45 3.86
N ARG A 225 3.17 -10.86 3.85
CA ARG A 225 2.16 -10.24 2.98
C ARG A 225 1.57 -8.94 3.54
N LEU A 226 1.47 -8.80 4.87
CA LEU A 226 0.83 -7.66 5.56
C LEU A 226 1.75 -6.44 5.75
N ARG A 227 3.07 -6.60 5.62
CA ARG A 227 4.05 -5.50 5.64
C ARG A 227 4.08 -4.75 4.31
#